data_AF-A0A9E5K7G0-F1
#
_entry.id   AF-A0A9E5K7G0-F1
#
_cell.length_a   1.000
_cell.length_b   1.000
_cell.length_c   1.000
_cell.angle_alpha   90.00
_cell.angle_beta   90.00
_cell.angle_gamma   90.00
#
_symmetry.space_group_name_H-M   'P 1'
#
loop_
_entity.id
_entity.type
_entity.pdbx_description
1 polymer ?
#
loop_
_entity_poly.entity_id
_entity_poly.type
_entity_poly.pdbx_seq_one_letter_code
_entity_poly.pdbx_strand_id
1 'polypeptide(L)'
;MSEENKTAIQKVEEFLTPRELSAYRVYMKLGQPPMSPSLQAELYNLFVQGYSCESIAQLNHQFGNASLGMIVRARVENDWDKKRAEYLDDLMGGVHLRLRQVTSESFNFVADLLTAANKYHGEKIRRFIQKGDLTEAENAIFAENISAYSKLVELMLKLTGQENNKRQTIGGVVEHKHTLEALPSALSNRPMTTEEASLVLKAIEGKKKE
;
A
#
# COMPACT_ATOMS: atom_id res chain seq x y z
N MET A 1 35.41 27.83 -14.16
CA MET A 1 34.52 26.67 -14.00
C MET A 1 33.83 26.80 -12.65
N SER A 2 32.59 27.28 -12.69
CA SER A 2 31.81 27.80 -11.56
C SER A 2 31.42 26.72 -10.54
N GLU A 3 31.24 27.09 -9.28
CA GLU A 3 30.88 26.16 -8.19
C GLU A 3 29.56 25.42 -8.42
N GLU A 4 28.61 26.01 -9.15
CA GLU A 4 27.34 25.38 -9.57
C GLU A 4 27.53 24.10 -10.39
N ASN A 5 28.58 24.03 -11.20
CA ASN A 5 28.90 22.81 -11.96
C ASN A 5 29.42 21.69 -11.05
N LYS A 6 30.07 22.02 -9.91
CA LYS A 6 30.59 20.99 -8.99
C LYS A 6 29.45 20.33 -8.20
N THR A 7 28.47 21.10 -7.75
CA THR A 7 27.29 20.61 -7.02
C THR A 7 26.34 19.82 -7.91
N ALA A 8 26.16 20.22 -9.18
CA ALA A 8 25.39 19.45 -10.15
C ALA A 8 26.03 18.08 -10.44
N ILE A 9 27.36 18.05 -10.62
CA ILE A 9 28.08 16.79 -10.86
C ILE A 9 27.98 15.85 -9.64
N GLN A 10 28.14 16.35 -8.41
CA GLN A 10 28.07 15.51 -7.21
C GLN A 10 26.71 14.82 -7.02
N LYS A 11 25.59 15.51 -7.32
CA LYS A 11 24.25 14.89 -7.27
C LYS A 11 24.06 13.80 -8.32
N VAL A 12 24.71 13.98 -9.47
CA VAL A 12 24.64 13.06 -10.61
C VAL A 12 25.48 11.80 -10.39
N GLU A 13 26.55 11.89 -9.59
CA GLU A 13 27.44 10.77 -9.27
C GLU A 13 26.75 9.65 -8.47
N GLU A 14 25.66 9.95 -7.75
CA GLU A 14 24.92 8.98 -6.94
C GLU A 14 24.05 8.03 -7.80
N PHE A 15 23.63 8.47 -8.99
CA PHE A 15 22.65 7.75 -9.83
C PHE A 15 23.22 7.17 -11.12
N LEU A 16 24.45 7.53 -11.49
CA LEU A 16 25.11 7.08 -12.72
C LEU A 16 26.06 5.91 -12.47
N THR A 17 26.16 5.01 -13.44
CA THR A 17 27.22 4.00 -13.44
C THR A 17 28.59 4.65 -13.67
N PRO A 18 29.71 4.02 -13.24
CA PRO A 18 31.05 4.55 -13.47
C PRO A 18 31.34 4.85 -14.94
N ARG A 19 30.78 4.05 -15.85
CA ARG A 19 30.93 4.20 -17.29
C ARG A 19 30.14 5.40 -17.82
N GLU A 20 28.88 5.56 -17.43
CA GLU A 20 28.04 6.73 -17.79
C GLU A 20 28.67 8.02 -17.29
N LEU A 21 29.17 8.01 -16.06
CA LEU A 21 29.85 9.14 -15.42
C LEU A 21 31.13 9.54 -16.15
N SER A 22 31.95 8.57 -16.58
CA SER A 22 33.11 8.85 -17.43
C SER A 22 32.72 9.47 -18.77
N ALA A 23 31.68 8.94 -19.43
CA ALA A 23 31.19 9.43 -20.72
C ALA A 23 30.62 10.85 -20.59
N TYR A 24 29.88 11.13 -19.51
CA TYR A 24 29.36 12.45 -19.19
C TYR A 24 30.48 13.47 -18.96
N ARG A 25 31.51 13.12 -18.17
CA ARG A 25 32.68 14.00 -17.93
C ARG A 25 33.44 14.30 -19.23
N VAL A 26 33.65 13.29 -20.08
CA VAL A 26 34.32 13.50 -21.39
C VAL A 26 33.47 14.42 -22.27
N TYR A 27 32.17 14.19 -22.33
CA TYR A 27 31.25 15.00 -23.12
C TYR A 27 31.22 16.47 -22.66
N MET A 28 31.16 16.71 -21.34
CA MET A 28 31.23 18.05 -20.76
C MET A 28 32.56 18.76 -21.05
N LYS A 29 33.68 18.03 -21.05
CA LYS A 29 34.99 18.58 -21.42
C LYS A 29 35.08 18.96 -22.90
N LEU A 30 34.44 18.19 -23.78
CA LEU A 30 34.44 18.45 -25.22
C LEU A 30 33.53 19.61 -25.64
N GLY A 31 32.65 20.08 -24.75
CA GLY A 31 31.78 21.23 -25.02
C GLY A 31 30.82 21.02 -26.20
N GLN A 32 30.42 19.77 -26.45
CA GLN A 32 29.54 19.43 -27.57
C GLN A 32 28.14 20.05 -27.40
N PRO A 33 27.47 20.39 -28.51
CA PRO A 33 26.15 21.02 -28.47
C PRO A 33 25.11 20.05 -27.90
N PRO A 34 24.12 20.57 -27.14
CA PRO A 34 23.05 19.75 -26.59
C PRO A 34 22.23 19.07 -27.69
N MET A 35 21.64 17.93 -27.35
CA MET A 35 20.77 17.17 -28.25
C MET A 35 19.50 17.95 -28.58
N SER A 36 18.96 17.78 -29.80
CA SER A 36 17.68 18.40 -30.18
C SER A 36 16.53 17.91 -29.31
N PRO A 37 15.53 18.76 -28.98
CA PRO A 37 14.41 18.37 -28.12
C PRO A 37 13.61 17.18 -28.65
N SER A 38 13.46 17.07 -29.97
CA SER A 38 12.77 15.95 -30.61
C SER A 38 13.49 14.62 -30.35
N LEU A 39 14.80 14.59 -30.56
CA LEU A 39 15.60 13.40 -30.30
C LEU A 39 15.65 13.07 -28.81
N GLN A 40 15.72 14.08 -27.93
CA GLN A 40 15.63 13.86 -26.48
C GLN A 40 14.33 13.15 -26.08
N ALA A 41 13.19 13.55 -26.66
CA ALA A 41 11.90 12.92 -26.38
C ALA A 41 11.85 11.45 -26.85
N GLU A 42 12.38 11.16 -28.04
CA GLU A 42 12.46 9.79 -28.55
C GLU A 42 13.32 8.88 -27.66
N LEU A 43 14.48 9.36 -27.22
CA LEU A 43 15.37 8.59 -26.35
C LEU A 43 14.81 8.46 -24.93
N TYR A 44 14.08 9.47 -24.45
CA TYR A 44 13.37 9.39 -23.17
C TYR A 44 12.30 8.29 -23.19
N ASN A 45 11.56 8.12 -24.30
CA ASN A 45 10.58 7.03 -24.41
C ASN A 45 11.23 5.65 -24.26
N LEU A 46 12.41 5.44 -24.84
CA LEU A 46 13.18 4.21 -24.65
C LEU A 46 13.63 4.05 -23.18
N PHE A 47 14.02 5.13 -22.52
CA PHE A 47 14.40 5.11 -21.11
C PHE A 47 13.21 4.73 -20.20
N VAL A 48 12.02 5.30 -20.44
CA VAL A 48 10.80 4.96 -19.70
C VAL A 48 10.45 3.47 -19.86
N GLN A 49 10.65 2.90 -21.05
CA GLN A 49 10.48 1.46 -21.32
C GLN A 49 11.50 0.56 -20.59
N GLY A 50 12.51 1.14 -19.94
CA GLY A 50 13.49 0.43 -19.12
C GLY A 50 14.81 0.11 -19.83
N TYR A 51 15.05 0.66 -21.03
CA TYR A 51 16.35 0.54 -21.67
C TYR A 51 17.40 1.38 -20.93
N SER A 52 18.58 0.79 -20.69
CA SER A 52 19.72 1.52 -20.11
C SER A 52 20.27 2.57 -21.09
N CYS A 53 20.94 3.62 -20.59
CA CYS A 53 21.57 4.61 -21.47
C CYS A 53 22.61 3.97 -22.41
N GLU A 54 23.30 2.91 -21.97
CA GLU A 54 24.22 2.14 -22.79
C GLU A 54 23.50 1.40 -23.92
N SER A 55 22.37 0.76 -23.63
CA SER A 55 21.55 0.08 -24.64
C SER A 55 20.99 1.07 -25.65
N ILE A 56 20.50 2.23 -25.18
CA ILE A 56 20.00 3.31 -26.03
C ILE A 56 21.12 3.84 -26.94
N ALA A 57 22.33 4.02 -26.40
CA ALA A 57 23.49 4.44 -27.18
C ALA A 57 23.84 3.39 -28.25
N GLN A 58 23.88 2.11 -27.91
CA GLN A 58 24.18 1.02 -28.85
C GLN A 58 23.17 0.94 -30.00
N LEU A 59 21.87 1.06 -29.70
CA LEU A 59 20.80 1.04 -30.69
C LEU A 59 20.90 2.23 -31.65
N ASN A 60 21.22 3.42 -31.14
CA ASN A 60 21.30 4.64 -31.93
C ASN A 60 22.67 4.87 -32.59
N HIS A 61 23.70 4.13 -32.18
CA HIS A 61 25.03 4.20 -32.80
C HIS A 61 25.01 3.76 -34.26
N GLN A 62 24.12 2.83 -34.61
CA GLN A 62 23.92 2.37 -35.98
C GLN A 62 23.39 3.48 -36.91
N PHE A 63 22.73 4.48 -36.35
CA PHE A 63 22.14 5.61 -37.09
C PHE A 63 22.96 6.91 -36.96
N GLY A 64 24.09 6.88 -36.25
CA GLY A 64 25.01 8.02 -36.13
C GLY A 64 24.53 9.20 -35.26
N ASN A 65 23.39 9.07 -34.57
CA ASN A 65 22.65 10.22 -34.06
C ASN A 65 22.86 10.55 -32.57
N ALA A 66 23.40 9.65 -31.74
CA ALA A 66 23.58 9.92 -30.32
C ALA A 66 24.76 9.16 -29.70
N SER A 67 25.67 9.89 -29.06
CA SER A 67 26.71 9.29 -28.22
C SER A 67 26.20 9.04 -26.80
N LEU A 68 26.82 8.11 -26.07
CA LEU A 68 26.47 7.82 -24.68
C LEU A 68 26.52 9.08 -23.80
N GLY A 69 27.54 9.92 -23.99
CA GLY A 69 27.69 11.17 -23.22
C GLY A 69 26.55 12.16 -23.46
N MET A 70 26.04 12.27 -24.70
CA MET A 70 24.86 13.09 -25.01
C MET A 70 23.61 12.58 -24.30
N ILE A 71 23.40 11.26 -24.29
CA ILE A 71 22.22 10.63 -23.67
C ILE A 71 22.24 10.83 -22.16
N VAL A 72 23.39 10.59 -21.54
CA VAL A 72 23.55 10.76 -20.09
C VAL A 72 23.37 12.22 -19.70
N ARG A 73 23.88 13.18 -20.51
CA ARG A 73 23.60 14.59 -20.29
C ARG A 73 22.11 14.91 -20.37
N ALA A 74 21.41 14.41 -21.39
CA ALA A 74 19.97 14.63 -21.55
C ALA A 74 19.17 14.05 -20.37
N ARG A 75 19.56 12.87 -19.86
CA ARG A 75 18.99 12.24 -18.66
C ARG A 75 19.10 13.14 -17.44
N VAL A 76 20.29 13.71 -17.22
CA VAL A 76 20.61 14.57 -16.09
C VAL A 76 19.92 15.93 -16.20
N GLU A 77 20.01 16.61 -17.35
CA GLU A 77 19.47 17.97 -17.52
C GLU A 77 17.93 18.02 -17.46
N ASN A 78 17.26 16.92 -17.80
CA ASN A 78 15.80 16.86 -17.86
C ASN A 78 15.16 16.02 -16.75
N ASP A 79 15.92 15.62 -15.73
CA ASP A 79 15.46 14.80 -14.59
C ASP A 79 14.67 13.55 -15.04
N TRP A 80 15.19 12.80 -16.01
CA TRP A 80 14.48 11.64 -16.58
C TRP A 80 14.14 10.59 -15.52
N ASP A 81 15.02 10.38 -14.54
CA ASP A 81 14.78 9.45 -13.43
C ASP A 81 13.55 9.85 -12.61
N LYS A 82 13.42 11.14 -12.28
CA LYS A 82 12.28 11.67 -11.54
C LYS A 82 10.98 11.53 -12.33
N LYS A 83 10.98 11.95 -13.60
CA LYS A 83 9.81 11.85 -14.47
C LYS A 83 9.39 10.40 -14.72
N ARG A 84 10.36 9.48 -14.80
CA ARG A 84 10.08 8.04 -14.90
C ARG A 84 9.46 7.51 -13.61
N ALA A 85 9.94 7.94 -12.45
CA ALA A 85 9.36 7.56 -11.16
C ALA A 85 7.91 8.08 -11.04
N GLU A 86 7.65 9.34 -11.39
CA GLU A 86 6.29 9.92 -11.43
C GLU A 86 5.37 9.15 -12.38
N TYR A 87 5.85 8.84 -13.59
CA TYR A 87 5.08 8.05 -14.56
C TYR A 87 4.73 6.65 -14.05
N LEU A 88 5.68 5.98 -13.40
CA LEU A 88 5.45 4.66 -12.81
C LEU A 88 4.49 4.71 -11.63
N ASP A 89 4.57 5.74 -10.80
CA ASP A 89 3.66 5.94 -9.67
C ASP A 89 2.21 6.16 -10.17
N ASP A 90 2.02 7.01 -11.17
CA ASP A 90 0.73 7.23 -11.82
C ASP A 90 0.16 5.93 -12.43
N LEU A 91 1.00 5.16 -13.12
CA LEU A 91 0.61 3.89 -13.72
C LEU A 91 0.18 2.89 -12.64
N MET A 92 0.95 2.78 -11.57
CA MET A 92 0.64 1.89 -10.44
C MET A 92 -0.61 2.35 -9.68
N GLY A 93 -0.83 3.65 -9.55
CA GLY A 93 -2.05 4.24 -8.99
C GLY A 93 -3.30 3.79 -9.75
N GLY A 94 -3.25 3.82 -11.09
CA GLY A 94 -4.33 3.31 -11.94
C GLY A 94 -4.60 1.81 -11.75
N VAL A 95 -3.54 1.00 -11.65
CA VAL A 95 -3.65 -0.45 -11.41
C VAL A 95 -4.29 -0.74 -10.04
N HIS A 96 -3.89 -0.03 -8.99
CA HIS A 96 -4.48 -0.18 -7.66
C HIS A 96 -5.95 0.19 -7.63
N LEU A 97 -6.35 1.26 -8.31
CA LEU A 97 -7.75 1.65 -8.41
C LEU A 97 -8.58 0.56 -9.11
N ARG A 98 -8.07 0.01 -10.22
CA ARG A 98 -8.74 -1.07 -10.94
C ARG A 98 -8.86 -2.35 -10.10
N LEU A 99 -7.81 -2.70 -9.35
CA LEU A 99 -7.83 -3.85 -8.44
C LEU A 99 -8.89 -3.67 -7.34
N ARG A 100 -8.98 -2.48 -6.75
CA ARG A 100 -10.02 -2.15 -5.74
C ARG A 100 -11.42 -2.26 -6.32
N GLN A 101 -11.61 -1.81 -7.57
CA GLN A 101 -12.89 -1.96 -8.26
C GLN A 101 -13.27 -3.43 -8.45
N VAL A 102 -12.38 -4.25 -9.02
CA VAL A 102 -12.64 -5.67 -9.30
C VAL A 102 -12.90 -6.46 -8.01
N THR A 103 -12.17 -6.16 -6.93
CA THR A 103 -12.40 -6.79 -5.62
C THR A 103 -13.75 -6.41 -5.03
N SER A 104 -14.18 -5.15 -5.15
CA SER A 104 -15.52 -4.72 -4.75
C SER A 104 -16.63 -5.39 -5.57
N GLU A 105 -16.45 -5.51 -6.89
CA GLU A 105 -17.40 -6.19 -7.78
C GLU A 105 -17.50 -7.69 -7.43
N SER A 106 -16.36 -8.32 -7.11
CA SER A 106 -16.30 -9.71 -6.68
C SER A 106 -17.02 -9.93 -5.34
N PHE A 107 -16.87 -9.02 -4.38
CA PHE A 107 -17.59 -9.08 -3.11
C PHE A 107 -19.11 -8.99 -3.31
N ASN A 108 -19.56 -8.04 -4.13
CA ASN A 108 -20.98 -7.90 -4.46
C ASN A 108 -21.53 -9.16 -5.14
N PHE A 109 -20.79 -9.73 -6.10
CA PHE A 109 -21.19 -10.98 -6.75
C PHE A 109 -21.34 -12.14 -5.76
N VAL A 110 -20.40 -12.30 -4.82
CA VAL A 110 -20.50 -13.34 -3.78
C VAL A 110 -21.68 -13.09 -2.84
N ALA A 111 -21.95 -11.83 -2.47
CA ALA A 111 -23.10 -11.47 -1.64
C ALA A 111 -24.44 -11.76 -2.35
N ASP A 112 -24.54 -11.45 -3.65
CA ASP A 112 -25.70 -11.75 -4.48
C ASP A 112 -25.91 -13.26 -4.62
N LEU A 113 -24.82 -14.01 -4.85
CA LEU A 113 -24.85 -15.47 -4.92
C LEU A 113 -25.33 -16.08 -3.60
N LEU A 114 -24.82 -15.60 -2.46
CA LEU A 114 -25.25 -16.04 -1.14
C LEU A 114 -26.72 -15.71 -0.89
N THR A 115 -27.16 -14.52 -1.30
CA THR A 115 -28.57 -14.11 -1.20
C THR A 115 -29.48 -15.00 -2.04
N ALA A 116 -29.08 -15.32 -3.28
CA ALA A 116 -29.81 -16.22 -4.16
C ALA A 116 -29.89 -17.63 -3.59
N ALA A 117 -28.77 -18.17 -3.08
CA ALA A 117 -28.73 -19.47 -2.43
C ALA A 117 -29.63 -19.53 -1.18
N ASN A 118 -29.58 -18.50 -0.32
CA ASN A 118 -30.42 -18.40 0.87
C ASN A 118 -31.91 -18.32 0.51
N LYS A 119 -32.28 -17.58 -0.55
CA LYS A 119 -33.66 -17.54 -1.03
C LYS A 119 -34.10 -18.89 -1.59
N TYR A 120 -33.28 -19.51 -2.44
CA TYR A 120 -33.57 -20.80 -3.06
C TYR A 120 -33.78 -21.90 -2.02
N HIS A 121 -32.83 -22.08 -1.09
CA HIS A 121 -32.95 -23.08 -0.03
C HIS A 121 -34.03 -22.69 0.99
N GLY A 122 -34.14 -21.41 1.35
CA GLY A 122 -35.13 -20.93 2.31
C GLY A 122 -36.58 -21.08 1.86
N GLU A 123 -36.86 -20.98 0.55
CA GLU A 123 -38.19 -21.26 0.01
C GLU A 123 -38.51 -22.75 0.02
N LYS A 124 -37.57 -23.61 -0.38
CA LYS A 124 -37.75 -25.08 -0.33
C LYS A 124 -38.00 -25.57 1.09
N ILE A 125 -37.20 -25.11 2.05
CA ILE A 125 -37.38 -25.45 3.47
C ILE A 125 -38.74 -24.95 3.98
N ARG A 126 -39.17 -23.73 3.62
CA ARG A 126 -40.50 -23.22 3.99
C ARG A 126 -41.64 -24.06 3.42
N ARG A 127 -41.55 -24.48 2.16
CA ARG A 127 -42.55 -25.35 1.53
C ARG A 127 -42.61 -26.74 2.18
N PHE A 128 -41.45 -27.32 2.47
CA PHE A 128 -41.33 -28.57 3.23
C PHE A 128 -42.02 -28.48 4.60
N ILE A 129 -41.75 -27.42 5.37
CA ILE A 129 -42.37 -27.21 6.69
C ILE A 129 -43.90 -27.10 6.59
N GLN A 130 -44.42 -26.46 5.53
CA GLN A 130 -45.86 -26.25 5.35
C GLN A 130 -46.61 -27.51 4.94
N LYS A 131 -46.03 -28.32 4.04
CA LYS A 131 -46.72 -29.47 3.45
C LYS A 131 -46.33 -30.82 4.06
N GLY A 132 -45.20 -30.89 4.75
CA GLY A 132 -44.68 -32.11 5.36
C GLY A 132 -44.16 -33.15 4.36
N ASP A 133 -44.05 -32.81 3.08
CA ASP A 133 -43.63 -33.73 2.01
C ASP A 133 -42.14 -33.55 1.68
N LEU A 134 -41.34 -34.61 1.93
CA LEU A 134 -39.89 -34.63 1.69
C LEU A 134 -39.51 -34.38 0.22
N THR A 135 -40.41 -34.65 -0.73
CA THR A 135 -40.13 -34.45 -2.16
C THR A 135 -39.95 -32.96 -2.53
N GLU A 136 -40.58 -32.03 -1.79
CA GLU A 136 -40.41 -30.59 -2.02
C GLU A 136 -39.09 -30.02 -1.46
N ALA A 137 -38.43 -30.80 -0.62
CA ALA A 137 -37.16 -30.50 0.04
C ALA A 137 -35.93 -30.99 -0.75
N GLU A 138 -36.14 -31.66 -1.89
CA GLU A 138 -35.08 -32.26 -2.68
C GLU A 138 -34.03 -31.22 -3.10
N ASN A 139 -32.76 -31.49 -2.83
CA ASN A 139 -31.60 -30.61 -3.03
C ASN A 139 -31.56 -29.35 -2.14
N ALA A 140 -32.32 -29.26 -1.05
CA ALA A 140 -32.07 -28.24 -0.03
C ALA A 140 -30.99 -28.70 0.96
N ILE A 141 -30.27 -27.76 1.56
CA ILE A 141 -29.25 -28.08 2.56
C ILE A 141 -29.96 -28.56 3.84
N PHE A 142 -30.00 -29.88 4.03
CA PHE A 142 -30.46 -30.51 5.26
C PHE A 142 -29.27 -31.09 6.03
N ALA A 143 -29.33 -31.02 7.36
CA ALA A 143 -28.43 -31.80 8.20
C ALA A 143 -28.92 -33.25 8.22
N GLU A 144 -28.44 -34.04 7.27
CA GLU A 144 -28.74 -35.49 7.20
C GLU A 144 -28.09 -36.27 8.36
N ASN A 145 -27.06 -35.68 8.99
CA ASN A 145 -26.33 -36.30 10.09
C ASN A 145 -26.05 -35.31 11.24
N ILE A 146 -25.82 -35.86 12.44
CA ILE A 146 -25.54 -35.10 13.68
C ILE A 146 -24.31 -34.20 13.55
N SER A 147 -23.31 -34.60 12.74
CA SER A 147 -22.11 -33.79 12.49
C SER A 147 -22.43 -32.51 11.70
N ALA A 148 -23.27 -32.60 10.67
CA ALA A 148 -23.76 -31.48 9.90
C ALA A 148 -24.66 -30.56 10.74
N TYR A 149 -25.47 -31.14 11.63
CA TYR A 149 -26.27 -30.37 12.59
C TYR A 149 -25.39 -29.56 13.55
N SER A 150 -24.34 -30.17 14.14
CA SER A 150 -23.37 -29.47 14.99
C SER A 150 -22.70 -28.30 14.24
N LYS A 151 -22.32 -28.50 12.97
CA LYS A 151 -21.74 -27.44 12.13
C LYS A 151 -22.73 -26.31 11.84
N LEU A 152 -24.01 -26.61 11.66
CA LEU A 152 -25.05 -25.58 11.50
C LEU A 152 -25.26 -24.78 12.79
N VAL A 153 -25.22 -25.44 13.95
CA VAL A 153 -25.31 -24.77 15.26
C VAL A 153 -24.08 -23.89 15.51
N GLU A 154 -22.87 -24.38 15.22
CA GLU A 154 -21.64 -23.57 15.28
C GLU A 154 -21.67 -22.38 14.32
N LEU A 155 -22.16 -22.58 13.09
CA LEU A 155 -22.34 -21.51 12.12
C LEU A 155 -23.37 -20.48 12.60
N MET A 156 -24.46 -20.92 13.23
CA MET A 156 -25.44 -20.03 13.85
C MET A 156 -24.81 -19.22 14.99
N LEU A 157 -24.03 -19.85 15.88
CA LEU A 157 -23.31 -19.17 16.96
C LEU A 157 -22.25 -18.16 16.46
N LYS A 158 -21.61 -18.45 15.32
CA LYS A 158 -20.70 -17.54 14.61
C LYS A 158 -21.41 -16.34 14.02
N LEU A 159 -22.53 -16.58 13.32
CA LEU A 159 -23.32 -15.53 12.69
C LEU A 159 -24.01 -14.62 13.71
N THR A 160 -24.42 -15.13 14.87
CA THR A 160 -25.01 -14.33 15.95
C THR A 160 -23.96 -13.64 16.82
N GLY A 161 -22.66 -13.87 16.57
CA GLY A 161 -21.56 -13.32 17.35
C GLY A 161 -21.41 -13.90 18.77
N GLN A 162 -22.18 -14.94 19.12
CA GLN A 162 -22.12 -15.57 20.45
C GLN A 162 -20.84 -16.37 20.68
N GLU A 163 -20.11 -16.75 19.63
CA GLU A 163 -18.82 -17.45 19.77
C GLU A 163 -17.72 -16.54 20.39
N ASN A 164 -17.84 -15.22 20.23
CA ASN A 164 -16.83 -14.25 20.70
C ASN A 164 -16.97 -13.82 22.17
N ASN A 165 -17.90 -14.41 22.94
CA ASN A 165 -17.98 -14.19 24.40
C ASN A 165 -16.90 -14.93 25.21
N LYS A 166 -15.86 -15.44 24.55
CA LYS A 166 -14.60 -15.72 25.24
C LYS A 166 -13.98 -14.36 25.58
N ARG A 167 -14.12 -13.94 26.85
CA ARG A 167 -13.28 -12.88 27.46
C ARG A 167 -11.87 -13.07 26.94
N GLN A 168 -11.43 -12.24 26.01
CA GLN A 168 -10.02 -12.14 25.67
C GLN A 168 -9.37 -11.54 26.92
N THR A 169 -8.85 -12.40 27.78
CA THR A 169 -7.88 -11.99 28.79
C THR A 169 -6.64 -11.60 27.99
N ILE A 170 -6.55 -10.33 27.62
CA ILE A 170 -5.37 -9.76 26.96
C ILE A 170 -4.25 -9.84 28.01
N GLY A 171 -3.51 -10.94 28.01
CA GLY A 171 -2.26 -11.11 28.76
C GLY A 171 -1.10 -10.40 28.07
N GLY A 172 -1.35 -9.21 27.55
CA GLY A 172 -0.34 -8.34 26.95
C GLY A 172 -0.16 -7.13 27.86
N VAL A 173 1.09 -6.85 28.24
CA VAL A 173 1.43 -5.56 28.86
C VAL A 173 1.04 -4.48 27.87
N VAL A 174 -0.02 -3.73 28.19
CA VAL A 174 -0.42 -2.55 27.45
C VAL A 174 0.63 -1.49 27.73
N GLU A 175 1.66 -1.39 26.88
CA GLU A 175 2.55 -0.24 26.86
C GLU A 175 1.75 0.97 26.39
N HIS A 176 1.18 1.70 27.34
CA HIS A 176 0.69 3.05 27.10
C HIS A 176 1.88 3.95 26.76
N LYS A 177 2.19 4.11 25.47
CA LYS A 177 3.08 5.18 25.00
C LYS A 177 2.36 6.52 25.17
N HIS A 178 2.30 7.01 26.40
CA HIS A 178 1.97 8.39 26.66
C HIS A 178 3.23 9.20 26.35
N THR A 179 3.21 9.93 25.24
CA THR A 179 4.24 10.95 24.95
C THR A 179 4.07 12.06 25.99
N LEU A 180 4.82 11.97 27.08
CA LEU A 180 4.96 13.07 28.03
C LEU A 180 6.14 13.91 27.56
N GLU A 181 5.86 15.16 27.20
CA GLU A 181 6.89 16.20 27.11
C GLU A 181 7.73 16.16 28.39
N ALA A 182 9.04 16.10 28.20
CA ALA A 182 10.02 15.81 29.23
C ALA A 182 9.91 16.80 30.41
N LEU A 183 9.45 16.30 31.56
CA LEU A 183 9.75 16.89 32.85
C LEU A 183 10.97 16.19 33.45
N PRO A 184 11.92 16.93 34.05
CA PRO A 184 13.23 16.43 34.44
C PRO A 184 13.14 15.27 35.43
N SER A 185 13.85 14.20 35.10
CA SER A 185 13.91 12.89 35.74
C SER A 185 14.61 12.91 37.12
N ALA A 186 14.04 13.61 38.10
CA ALA A 186 14.64 13.75 39.44
C ALA A 186 13.67 13.52 40.62
N LEU A 187 12.45 13.03 40.42
CA LEU A 187 11.46 12.89 41.50
C LEU A 187 10.83 11.49 41.66
N SER A 188 11.38 10.45 41.02
CA SER A 188 10.68 9.15 40.91
C SER A 188 10.55 8.32 42.20
N ASN A 189 11.12 8.72 43.34
CA ASN A 189 11.14 7.88 44.55
C ASN A 189 10.74 8.60 45.86
N ARG A 190 9.81 9.56 45.81
CA ARG A 190 9.18 10.07 47.05
C ARG A 190 7.72 9.64 47.16
N PRO A 191 7.27 9.16 48.33
CA PRO A 191 5.84 8.96 48.57
C PRO A 191 5.12 10.31 48.43
N MET A 192 4.02 10.30 47.67
CA MET A 192 3.22 11.48 47.37
C MET A 192 2.74 12.15 48.67
N THR A 193 2.90 13.46 48.77
CA THR A 193 2.42 14.20 49.93
C THR A 193 0.90 14.35 49.88
N THR A 194 0.27 14.48 51.05
CA THR A 194 -1.20 14.60 51.18
C THR A 194 -1.77 15.79 50.40
N GLU A 195 -0.98 16.85 50.21
CA GLU A 195 -1.37 18.02 49.43
C GLU A 195 -1.39 17.72 47.92
N GLU A 196 -0.40 16.98 47.41
CA GLU A 196 -0.34 16.55 46.01
C GLU A 196 -1.48 15.57 45.68
N ALA A 197 -1.81 14.66 46.60
CA ALA A 197 -2.93 13.73 46.45
C ALA A 197 -4.29 14.46 46.36
N SER A 198 -4.45 15.56 47.11
CA SER A 198 -5.69 16.35 47.11
C SER A 198 -5.93 17.08 45.77
N LEU A 199 -4.86 17.50 45.09
CA LEU A 199 -4.93 18.15 43.79
C LEU A 199 -5.31 17.15 42.67
N VAL A 200 -4.79 15.92 42.75
CA VAL A 200 -5.15 14.86 41.80
C VAL A 200 -6.62 14.48 41.93
N LEU A 201 -7.16 14.38 43.15
CA LEU A 201 -8.57 14.09 43.37
C LEU A 201 -9.49 15.18 42.79
N LYS A 202 -9.16 16.46 42.99
CA LYS A 202 -9.92 17.57 42.38
C LYS A 202 -9.90 17.54 40.85
N ALA A 203 -8.76 17.18 40.24
CA ALA A 203 -8.66 17.07 38.79
C ALA A 203 -9.50 15.92 38.21
N ILE A 204 -9.68 14.84 38.97
CA ILE A 204 -10.53 13.70 38.59
C ILE A 204 -12.02 14.05 38.74
N GLU A 205 -12.41 14.76 39.80
CA GLU A 205 -13.80 15.19 39.99
C GLU A 205 -14.25 16.22 38.95
N GLY A 206 -13.35 17.09 38.49
CA GLY A 206 -13.65 18.06 37.42
C GLY A 206 -13.98 17.43 36.07
N LYS A 207 -13.42 16.24 35.77
CA LYS A 207 -13.65 15.53 34.49
C LYS A 207 -14.95 14.72 34.45
N LYS A 208 -15.70 14.64 35.56
CA LYS A 208 -16.95 13.86 35.64
C LYS A 208 -18.23 14.65 35.31
N LYS A 209 -18.09 15.90 34.87
CA LYS A 209 -19.21 16.82 34.58
C LYS A 209 -19.34 17.24 33.12
N GLU A 210 -18.73 16.49 32.19
CA GLU A 210 -19.03 16.61 30.75
C GLU A 210 -19.73 15.36 30.23
#